data_AF-A0A7Y2M0T3-F1
#
_entry.id   AF-A0A7Y2M0T3-F1
#
_cell.length_a   1.000
_cell.length_b   1.000
_cell.length_c   1.000
_cell.angle_alpha   90.00
_cell.angle_beta   90.00
_cell.angle_gamma   90.00
#
_symmetry.space_group_name_H-M   'P 1'
#
loop_
_entity.id
_entity.type
_entity.pdbx_description
1 polymer ?
#
loop_
_entity_poly.entity_id
_entity_poly.type
_entity_poly.pdbx_seq_one_letter_code
_entity_poly.pdbx_strand_id
1 'polypeptide(L)'
;MATRSTGHRVGSTWIAIVAVVALAAGVGILAALAVERGERAVPEGTAAPVPTFALGVQTPSPTPSATPTPEARPRQSERFLAVGPGAMWRATAGACAKEGPLLERSVDGGAMWTDVTPRYRGAAQVASLDVFEGSEAGIVAGVGGGCDTQALRTYTEGEFWDSYPDVLAQSRYVDVFDAAVVHTRTGRVAAPCPDAHGLRATGPVVALVCDGTAYVLSPDNAWLPLPGTDAAAVAISSGDLWSAHTAEDCTGLAITRFDGADPAAGTRVTCAAADSAGPIALAAVGDALWLWAGDAVSRIG
;
A
#
# COMPACT_ATOMS: atom_id res chain seq x y z
N MET A 1 -73.28 -32.21 -72.60
CA MET A 1 -72.36 -33.35 -72.88
C MET A 1 -71.00 -32.96 -72.33
N ALA A 2 -70.46 -33.76 -71.40
CA ALA A 2 -69.30 -33.42 -70.58
C ALA A 2 -67.97 -33.59 -71.33
N THR A 3 -67.06 -32.63 -71.16
CA THR A 3 -65.64 -32.74 -71.54
C THR A 3 -64.75 -32.56 -70.30
N ARG A 4 -63.88 -33.55 -70.09
CA ARG A 4 -62.84 -33.67 -69.07
C ARG A 4 -61.51 -33.19 -69.67
N SER A 5 -60.70 -32.44 -68.92
CA SER A 5 -59.22 -32.50 -68.98
C SER A 5 -58.62 -31.80 -67.74
N THR A 6 -58.14 -32.51 -66.72
CA THR A 6 -56.72 -32.85 -66.44
C THR A 6 -55.69 -31.77 -66.71
N GLY A 7 -54.98 -31.37 -65.64
CA GLY A 7 -53.58 -30.98 -65.72
C GLY A 7 -53.24 -29.83 -64.80
N HIS A 8 -52.78 -30.12 -63.57
CA HIS A 8 -51.86 -29.28 -62.77
C HIS A 8 -51.25 -30.17 -61.66
N ARG A 9 -50.42 -31.15 -62.04
CA ARG A 9 -49.54 -31.93 -61.12
C ARG A 9 -48.05 -31.71 -61.41
N VAL A 10 -47.67 -30.51 -61.84
CA VAL A 10 -46.26 -30.22 -62.20
C VAL A 10 -45.56 -29.39 -61.11
N GLY A 11 -46.26 -28.57 -60.31
CA GLY A 11 -45.60 -27.72 -59.31
C GLY A 11 -45.06 -28.44 -58.06
N SER A 12 -45.75 -29.47 -57.58
CA SER A 12 -45.40 -30.15 -56.30
C SER A 12 -44.22 -31.12 -56.43
N THR A 13 -44.07 -31.77 -57.58
CA THR A 13 -43.02 -32.78 -57.79
C THR A 13 -41.63 -32.15 -57.95
N TRP A 14 -41.56 -30.96 -58.56
CA TRP A 14 -40.30 -30.23 -58.73
C TRP A 14 -39.70 -29.75 -57.40
N ILE A 15 -40.54 -29.30 -56.47
CA ILE A 15 -40.07 -28.85 -55.14
C ILE A 15 -39.50 -30.02 -54.34
N ALA A 16 -40.13 -31.20 -54.42
CA ALA A 16 -39.64 -32.41 -53.76
C ALA A 16 -38.28 -32.87 -54.34
N ILE A 17 -38.10 -32.79 -55.66
CA ILE A 17 -36.83 -33.17 -56.31
C ILE A 17 -35.70 -32.23 -55.89
N VAL A 18 -35.94 -30.91 -55.86
CA VAL A 18 -34.92 -29.92 -55.45
C VAL A 18 -34.54 -30.12 -53.98
N ALA A 19 -35.51 -30.41 -53.10
CA ALA A 19 -35.23 -30.68 -51.69
C ALA A 19 -34.39 -31.94 -51.48
N VAL A 20 -34.66 -33.03 -52.21
CA VAL A 20 -33.88 -34.27 -52.12
C VAL A 20 -32.46 -34.07 -52.64
N VAL A 21 -32.27 -33.35 -53.75
CA VAL A 21 -30.94 -33.06 -54.30
C VAL A 21 -30.11 -32.20 -53.34
N ALA A 22 -30.70 -31.18 -52.74
CA ALA A 22 -30.02 -30.33 -51.75
C ALA A 22 -29.60 -31.14 -50.51
N LEU A 23 -30.45 -32.05 -50.05
CA LEU A 23 -30.18 -32.89 -48.88
C LEU A 23 -29.09 -33.93 -49.19
N ALA A 24 -29.11 -34.53 -50.38
CA ALA A 24 -28.06 -35.45 -50.83
C ALA A 24 -26.70 -34.75 -50.96
N ALA A 25 -26.66 -33.52 -51.47
CA ALA A 25 -25.45 -32.72 -51.53
C ALA A 25 -24.92 -32.39 -50.12
N GLY A 26 -25.79 -32.02 -49.19
CA GLY A 26 -25.41 -31.76 -47.79
C GLY A 26 -24.82 -33.00 -47.10
N VAL A 27 -25.43 -34.16 -47.28
CA VAL A 27 -24.92 -35.43 -46.72
C VAL A 27 -23.58 -35.82 -47.36
N GLY A 28 -23.41 -35.63 -48.67
CA GLY A 28 -22.14 -35.89 -49.34
C GLY A 28 -20.99 -35.01 -48.82
N ILE A 29 -21.25 -33.73 -48.59
CA ILE A 29 -20.26 -32.80 -48.02
C ILE A 29 -19.88 -33.21 -46.59
N LEU A 30 -20.86 -33.57 -45.76
CA LEU A 30 -20.61 -34.01 -44.39
C LEU A 30 -19.84 -35.34 -44.34
N ALA A 31 -20.11 -36.25 -45.27
CA ALA A 31 -19.36 -37.50 -45.40
C ALA A 31 -17.90 -37.26 -45.82
N ALA A 32 -17.63 -36.34 -46.73
CA ALA A 32 -16.28 -35.99 -47.15
C ALA A 32 -15.46 -35.40 -45.98
N LEU A 33 -16.05 -34.48 -45.21
CA LEU A 33 -15.39 -33.89 -44.03
C LEU A 33 -15.14 -34.89 -42.90
N ALA A 34 -15.92 -35.98 -42.83
CA ALA A 34 -15.71 -37.05 -41.86
C ALA A 34 -14.52 -37.95 -42.24
N VAL A 35 -14.30 -38.20 -43.55
CA VAL A 35 -13.18 -39.01 -44.04
C VAL A 35 -11.85 -38.28 -43.85
N GLU A 36 -11.81 -36.96 -44.06
CA GLU A 36 -10.59 -36.15 -43.81
C GLU A 36 -10.18 -36.10 -42.33
N ARG A 37 -11.09 -36.38 -41.39
CA ARG A 37 -10.78 -36.50 -39.96
C ARG A 37 -10.24 -37.87 -39.55
N GLY A 38 -10.40 -38.89 -40.40
CA GLY A 38 -10.05 -40.28 -40.11
C GLY A 38 -8.62 -40.68 -40.48
N GLU A 39 -7.93 -39.92 -41.33
CA GLU A 39 -6.60 -40.27 -41.82
C GLU A 39 -5.49 -39.52 -41.04
N ARG A 40 -5.35 -39.83 -39.75
CA ARG A 40 -4.05 -39.65 -39.09
C ARG A 40 -3.27 -40.95 -39.24
N ALA A 41 -2.30 -40.92 -40.15
CA ALA A 41 -1.34 -42.00 -40.35
C ALA A 41 -0.65 -42.37 -39.04
N VAL A 42 -0.63 -43.66 -38.73
CA VAL A 42 0.22 -44.26 -37.69
C VAL A 42 1.65 -44.31 -38.25
N PRO A 43 2.66 -43.71 -37.62
CA PRO A 43 4.04 -43.88 -38.06
C PRO A 43 4.52 -45.31 -37.74
N GLU A 44 5.16 -45.96 -38.71
CA GLU A 44 5.89 -47.21 -38.50
C GLU A 44 6.99 -47.02 -37.45
N GLY A 45 6.99 -47.89 -36.44
CA GLY A 45 7.93 -47.85 -35.32
C GLY A 45 9.33 -48.31 -35.72
N THR A 46 10.31 -47.42 -35.55
CA THR A 46 11.70 -47.84 -35.32
C THR A 46 11.84 -48.23 -33.85
N ALA A 47 12.45 -49.39 -33.58
CA ALA A 47 12.67 -49.88 -32.23
C ALA A 47 13.50 -48.88 -31.40
N ALA A 48 12.91 -48.36 -30.32
CA ALA A 48 13.58 -47.51 -29.35
C ALA A 48 14.21 -48.36 -28.22
N PRO A 49 15.26 -47.87 -27.53
CA PRO A 49 15.97 -48.64 -26.51
C PRO A 49 15.08 -48.91 -25.29
N VAL A 50 15.35 -50.04 -24.63
CA VAL A 50 14.66 -50.53 -23.44
C VAL A 50 14.60 -49.44 -22.36
N PRO A 51 13.43 -49.19 -21.73
CA PRO A 51 13.30 -48.12 -20.75
C PRO A 51 14.08 -48.49 -19.48
N THR A 52 15.01 -47.62 -19.10
CA THR A 52 15.52 -47.59 -17.73
C THR A 52 14.38 -47.13 -16.84
N PHE A 53 13.87 -48.02 -15.98
CA PHE A 53 12.95 -47.63 -14.92
C PHE A 53 13.70 -46.78 -13.89
N ALA A 54 13.66 -45.46 -14.06
CA ALA A 54 13.88 -44.55 -12.95
C ALA A 54 12.60 -44.60 -12.10
N LEU A 55 12.68 -45.17 -10.91
CA LEU A 55 11.68 -44.97 -9.86
C LEU A 55 11.67 -43.47 -9.55
N GLY A 56 10.82 -42.73 -10.27
CA GLY A 56 10.58 -41.32 -10.05
C GLY A 56 9.99 -41.16 -8.67
N VAL A 57 10.83 -40.82 -7.69
CA VAL A 57 10.36 -40.18 -6.47
C VAL A 57 9.77 -38.85 -6.94
N GLN A 58 8.45 -38.76 -7.00
CA GLN A 58 7.75 -37.50 -7.18
C GLN A 58 8.03 -36.68 -5.92
N THR A 59 9.12 -35.91 -5.94
CA THR A 59 9.32 -34.88 -4.94
C THR A 59 8.14 -33.92 -5.10
N PRO A 60 7.25 -33.76 -4.10
CA PRO A 60 6.14 -32.84 -4.24
C PRO A 60 6.71 -31.46 -4.57
N SER A 61 6.33 -30.93 -5.73
CA SER A 61 6.64 -29.55 -6.08
C SER A 61 5.94 -28.68 -5.02
N PRO A 62 6.67 -27.90 -4.19
CA PRO A 62 6.03 -27.01 -3.25
C PRO A 62 5.03 -26.14 -4.00
N THR A 63 3.75 -26.29 -3.67
CA THR A 63 2.72 -25.32 -4.04
C THR A 63 3.21 -23.96 -3.56
N PRO A 64 3.20 -22.90 -4.40
CA PRO A 64 3.55 -21.57 -3.92
C PRO A 64 2.63 -21.27 -2.73
N SER A 65 3.21 -21.21 -1.54
CA SER A 65 2.50 -20.75 -0.37
C SER A 65 2.05 -19.34 -0.69
N ALA A 66 0.76 -19.04 -0.49
CA ALA A 66 0.31 -17.66 -0.60
C ALA A 66 1.21 -16.82 0.32
N THR A 67 1.95 -15.88 -0.26
CA THR A 67 2.64 -14.86 0.53
C THR A 67 1.55 -14.19 1.36
N PRO A 68 1.68 -14.13 2.70
CA PRO A 68 0.70 -13.43 3.50
C PRO A 68 0.63 -11.98 2.99
N THR A 69 -0.54 -11.56 2.53
CA THR A 69 -0.77 -10.15 2.27
C THR A 69 -0.66 -9.44 3.62
N PRO A 70 0.20 -8.40 3.75
CA PRO A 70 0.26 -7.62 4.98
C PRO A 70 -1.14 -7.15 5.36
N GLU A 71 -1.51 -7.34 6.62
CA GLU A 71 -2.80 -6.89 7.11
C GLU A 71 -2.81 -5.35 7.08
N ALA A 72 -3.78 -4.77 6.37
CA ALA A 72 -3.92 -3.32 6.26
C ALA A 72 -4.09 -2.73 7.66
N ARG A 73 -3.27 -1.73 8.00
CA ARG A 73 -3.31 -1.12 9.33
C ARG A 73 -4.40 -0.07 9.35
N PRO A 74 -5.30 -0.06 10.36
CA PRO A 74 -6.35 0.95 10.39
C PRO A 74 -5.74 2.34 10.51
N ARG A 75 -5.95 3.21 9.52
CA ARG A 75 -5.41 4.59 9.49
C ARG A 75 -5.71 5.39 10.76
N GLN A 76 -6.84 5.13 11.42
CA GLN A 76 -7.18 5.80 12.68
C GLN A 76 -6.24 5.48 13.85
N SER A 77 -5.50 4.37 13.77
CA SER A 77 -4.53 3.95 14.77
C SER A 77 -3.09 4.37 14.43
N GLU A 78 -2.88 5.04 13.30
CA GLU A 78 -1.58 5.54 12.89
C GLU A 78 -0.99 6.46 13.96
N ARG A 79 0.33 6.34 14.19
CA ARG A 79 1.03 7.06 15.23
C ARG A 79 2.00 8.08 14.65
N PHE A 80 2.02 9.23 15.31
CA PHE A 80 2.96 10.30 15.05
C PHE A 80 3.77 10.57 16.30
N LEU A 81 5.08 10.77 16.14
CA LEU A 81 5.99 11.13 17.21
C LEU A 81 6.91 12.22 16.69
N ALA A 82 6.98 13.33 17.40
CA ALA A 82 7.89 14.43 17.13
C ALA A 82 8.61 14.82 18.43
N VAL A 83 9.93 14.97 18.35
CA VAL A 83 10.78 15.20 19.51
C VAL A 83 11.52 16.51 19.30
N GLY A 84 11.35 17.43 20.24
CA GLY A 84 11.93 18.77 20.22
C GLY A 84 12.83 19.04 21.42
N PRO A 85 13.65 20.11 21.36
CA PRO A 85 14.25 20.70 22.55
C PRO A 85 13.20 21.01 23.62
N GLY A 86 13.20 20.25 24.71
CA GLY A 86 12.38 20.51 25.90
C GLY A 86 10.93 19.98 25.86
N ALA A 87 10.46 19.45 24.74
CA ALA A 87 9.14 18.82 24.65
C ALA A 87 9.09 17.67 23.64
N MET A 88 8.25 16.68 23.92
CA MET A 88 7.88 15.62 22.99
C MET A 88 6.39 15.73 22.70
N TRP A 89 6.03 15.39 21.48
CA TRP A 89 4.66 15.40 21.01
C TRP A 89 4.36 14.05 20.39
N ARG A 90 3.20 13.50 20.70
CA ARG A 90 2.73 12.27 20.08
C ARG A 90 1.26 12.38 19.71
N ALA A 91 0.87 11.74 18.63
CA ALA A 91 -0.53 11.68 18.24
C ALA A 91 -0.94 10.30 17.74
N THR A 92 -2.16 9.90 18.09
CA THR A 92 -2.90 8.86 17.38
C THR A 92 -3.84 9.55 16.40
N ALA A 93 -3.84 9.08 15.15
CA ALA A 93 -4.47 9.76 14.02
C ALA A 93 -5.96 10.06 14.22
N GLY A 94 -6.73 9.13 14.78
CA GLY A 94 -8.19 9.20 14.74
C GLY A 94 -8.71 9.16 13.30
N ALA A 95 -10.02 9.34 13.12
CA ALA A 95 -10.60 9.43 11.80
C ALA A 95 -11.80 10.37 11.77
N CYS A 96 -11.91 11.09 10.65
CA CYS A 96 -13.05 11.95 10.41
C CYS A 96 -14.37 11.17 10.45
N ALA A 97 -15.37 11.75 11.12
CA ALA A 97 -16.67 11.13 11.42
C ALA A 97 -16.63 9.82 12.25
N LYS A 98 -15.49 9.48 12.86
CA LYS A 98 -15.33 8.33 13.77
C LYS A 98 -14.76 8.80 15.12
N GLU A 99 -13.92 7.96 15.74
CA GLU A 99 -13.16 8.34 16.93
C GLU A 99 -12.15 9.43 16.56
N GLY A 100 -12.18 10.52 17.33
CA GLY A 100 -11.28 11.65 17.13
C GLY A 100 -9.82 11.31 17.47
N PRO A 101 -8.89 12.22 17.14
CA PRO A 101 -7.49 12.04 17.42
C PRO A 101 -7.22 12.18 18.92
N LEU A 102 -6.07 11.67 19.34
CA LEU A 102 -5.46 12.00 20.62
C LEU A 102 -4.10 12.62 20.33
N LEU A 103 -3.92 13.90 20.64
CA LEU A 103 -2.65 14.62 20.59
C LEU A 103 -2.20 14.92 22.01
N GLU A 104 -0.99 14.51 22.35
CA GLU A 104 -0.44 14.66 23.68
C GLU A 104 0.95 15.30 23.64
N ARG A 105 1.28 16.03 24.71
CA ARG A 105 2.58 16.65 24.95
C ARG A 105 3.22 16.08 26.21
N SER A 106 4.53 15.92 26.18
CA SER A 106 5.37 15.57 27.33
C SER A 106 6.53 16.55 27.47
N VAL A 107 6.92 16.85 28.72
CA VAL A 107 8.09 17.68 29.08
C VAL A 107 9.15 16.91 29.89
N ASP A 108 8.93 15.63 30.11
CA ASP A 108 9.75 14.77 30.97
C ASP A 108 10.31 13.54 30.21
N GLY A 109 10.52 13.70 28.90
CA GLY A 109 11.09 12.65 28.05
C GLY A 109 10.11 11.51 27.73
N GLY A 110 8.81 11.78 27.78
CA GLY A 110 7.76 10.82 27.46
C GLY A 110 7.31 9.95 28.63
N ALA A 111 7.66 10.32 29.87
CA ALA A 111 7.22 9.61 31.06
C ALA A 111 5.77 9.96 31.44
N MET A 112 5.39 11.23 31.32
CA MET A 112 4.01 11.71 31.48
C MET A 112 3.56 12.46 30.22
N TRP A 113 2.26 12.34 29.93
CA TRP A 113 1.63 12.91 28.74
C TRP A 113 0.38 13.69 29.14
N THR A 114 0.25 14.89 28.60
CA THR A 114 -0.92 15.75 28.77
C THR A 114 -1.68 15.81 27.45
N ASP A 115 -2.98 15.50 27.48
CA ASP A 115 -3.86 15.67 26.32
C ASP A 115 -4.03 17.17 26.00
N VAL A 116 -3.62 17.53 24.79
CA VAL A 116 -3.64 18.89 24.24
C VAL A 116 -4.36 18.91 22.89
N THR A 117 -5.25 17.94 22.65
CA THR A 117 -6.01 17.82 21.42
C THR A 117 -6.89 19.06 21.22
N PRO A 118 -6.80 19.79 20.09
CA PRO A 118 -7.59 20.99 19.83
C PRO A 118 -9.06 20.66 19.47
N ARG A 119 -9.78 19.99 20.37
CA ARG A 119 -11.18 19.58 20.18
C ARG A 119 -12.12 20.77 20.02
N TYR A 120 -11.79 21.90 20.64
CA TYR A 120 -12.56 23.14 20.49
C TYR A 120 -12.48 23.72 19.06
N ARG A 121 -11.44 23.38 18.28
CA ARG A 121 -11.37 23.65 16.84
C ARG A 121 -12.08 22.58 16.00
N GLY A 122 -12.41 21.44 16.60
CA GLY A 122 -13.01 20.29 15.91
C GLY A 122 -11.99 19.40 15.20
N ALA A 123 -10.74 19.32 15.68
CA ALA A 123 -9.77 18.38 15.11
C ALA A 123 -10.29 16.93 15.20
N ALA A 124 -10.33 16.26 14.04
CA ALA A 124 -10.98 14.96 13.85
C ALA A 124 -10.06 13.88 13.28
N GLN A 125 -8.98 14.25 12.60
CA GLN A 125 -7.97 13.31 12.13
C GLN A 125 -6.61 14.00 11.96
N VAL A 126 -5.55 13.48 12.56
CA VAL A 126 -4.17 13.98 12.37
C VAL A 126 -3.54 13.27 11.16
N ALA A 127 -2.90 14.04 10.29
CA ALA A 127 -2.20 13.57 9.10
C ALA A 127 -0.69 13.86 9.11
N SER A 128 -0.25 14.83 9.93
CA SER A 128 1.16 15.06 10.23
C SER A 128 1.33 15.70 11.60
N LEU A 129 2.51 15.56 12.18
CA LEU A 129 2.92 16.20 13.43
C LEU A 129 4.41 16.53 13.34
N ASP A 130 4.75 17.79 13.53
CA ASP A 130 6.11 18.31 13.46
C ASP A 130 6.38 19.24 14.64
N VAL A 131 7.63 19.30 15.07
CA VAL A 131 8.12 20.31 16.01
C VAL A 131 8.73 21.48 15.24
N PHE A 132 8.53 22.70 15.72
CA PHE A 132 9.21 23.89 15.24
C PHE A 132 9.60 24.78 16.42
N GLU A 133 10.56 25.69 16.19
CA GLU A 133 11.00 26.68 17.19
C GLU A 133 11.34 26.09 18.58
N GLY A 134 11.88 24.87 18.62
CA GLY A 134 12.29 24.20 19.84
C GLY A 134 11.20 23.32 20.44
N SER A 135 10.23 23.90 21.15
CA SER A 135 9.21 23.15 21.89
C SER A 135 7.83 23.18 21.26
N GLU A 136 7.60 24.04 20.26
CA GLU A 136 6.29 24.24 19.66
C GLU A 136 5.94 23.16 18.64
N ALA A 137 4.66 22.93 18.44
CA ALA A 137 4.18 21.88 17.54
C ALA A 137 3.18 22.39 16.50
N GLY A 138 3.30 21.82 15.32
CA GLY A 138 2.36 21.96 14.22
C GLY A 138 1.78 20.61 13.84
N ILE A 139 0.52 20.60 13.46
CA ILE A 139 -0.15 19.44 12.88
C ILE A 139 -0.80 19.82 11.56
N VAL A 140 -0.90 18.85 10.64
CA VAL A 140 -1.95 18.88 9.62
C VAL A 140 -3.07 17.98 10.11
N ALA A 141 -4.31 18.47 10.08
CA ALA A 141 -5.46 17.73 10.53
C ALA A 141 -6.72 18.02 9.70
N GLY A 142 -7.61 17.03 9.62
CA GLY A 142 -9.01 17.24 9.24
C GLY A 142 -9.77 17.90 10.40
N VAL A 143 -10.49 18.98 10.12
CA VAL A 143 -11.12 19.84 11.13
C VAL A 143 -12.61 20.06 10.83
N GLY A 144 -13.43 20.01 11.87
CA GLY A 144 -14.87 20.25 11.81
C GLY A 144 -15.66 19.07 11.21
N GLY A 145 -16.98 19.24 11.08
CA GLY A 145 -17.86 18.17 10.59
C GLY A 145 -17.63 17.76 9.13
N GLY A 146 -17.08 18.67 8.32
CA GLY A 146 -16.67 18.41 6.94
C GLY A 146 -15.26 17.83 6.81
N CYS A 147 -14.49 17.77 7.91
CA CYS A 147 -13.10 17.34 7.91
C CYS A 147 -12.22 18.15 6.92
N ASP A 148 -12.41 19.46 6.93
CA ASP A 148 -11.62 20.38 6.11
C ASP A 148 -10.16 20.29 6.57
N THR A 149 -9.24 20.03 5.64
CA THR A 149 -7.82 19.88 6.00
C THR A 149 -7.21 21.24 6.32
N GLN A 150 -6.61 21.37 7.50
CA GLN A 150 -5.96 22.58 8.00
C GLN A 150 -4.59 22.24 8.58
N ALA A 151 -3.64 23.16 8.43
CA ALA A 151 -2.45 23.16 9.27
C ALA A 151 -2.74 24.01 10.52
N LEU A 152 -2.56 23.41 11.69
CA LEU A 152 -2.72 24.07 12.97
C LEU A 152 -1.36 24.20 13.65
N ARG A 153 -1.10 25.31 14.31
CA ARG A 153 0.10 25.49 15.17
C ARG A 153 -0.27 26.02 16.53
N THR A 154 0.53 25.67 17.52
CA THR A 154 0.48 26.23 18.87
C THR A 154 1.78 26.96 19.19
N TYR A 155 1.64 28.03 19.97
CA TYR A 155 2.74 28.77 20.64
C TYR A 155 2.50 28.85 22.15
N THR A 156 1.58 28.03 22.64
CA THR A 156 1.06 28.03 24.01
C THR A 156 1.08 26.61 24.56
N GLU A 157 2.10 25.85 24.19
CA GLU A 157 2.33 24.49 24.68
C GLU A 157 1.14 23.53 24.45
N GLY A 158 0.32 23.81 23.43
CA GLY A 158 -0.84 23.00 23.07
C GLY A 158 -2.17 23.48 23.65
N GLU A 159 -2.19 24.54 24.47
CA GLU A 159 -3.43 25.10 25.02
C GLU A 159 -4.29 25.75 23.91
N PHE A 160 -3.67 26.60 23.11
CA PHE A 160 -4.30 27.27 21.97
C PHE A 160 -3.58 26.97 20.67
N TRP A 161 -4.38 26.63 19.69
CA TRP A 161 -4.02 26.36 18.31
C TRP A 161 -4.68 27.37 17.40
N ASP A 162 -3.98 27.75 16.33
CA ASP A 162 -4.54 28.54 15.25
C ASP A 162 -4.25 27.96 13.86
N SER A 163 -5.02 28.39 12.86
CA SER A 163 -4.93 27.91 11.49
C SER A 163 -3.91 28.71 10.69
N TYR A 164 -3.07 28.01 9.93
CA TYR A 164 -2.00 28.60 9.12
C TYR A 164 -2.06 28.06 7.67
N PRO A 165 -2.87 28.67 6.79
CA PRO A 165 -3.04 28.21 5.42
C PRO A 165 -1.74 28.21 4.58
N ASP A 166 -0.83 29.13 4.87
CA ASP A 166 0.51 29.19 4.27
C ASP A 166 1.37 27.99 4.68
N VAL A 167 1.28 27.56 5.94
CA VAL A 167 1.92 26.34 6.43
C VAL A 167 1.30 25.11 5.78
N LEU A 168 -0.03 25.07 5.62
CA LEU A 168 -0.72 23.98 4.92
C LEU A 168 -0.26 23.88 3.47
N ALA A 169 -0.16 25.01 2.75
CA ALA A 169 0.28 25.05 1.36
C ALA A 169 1.71 24.52 1.17
N GLN A 170 2.54 24.62 2.21
CA GLN A 170 3.84 23.98 2.20
C GLN A 170 3.76 22.52 2.62
N SER A 171 2.85 22.14 3.52
CA SER A 171 2.79 20.83 4.19
C SER A 171 2.86 19.61 3.28
N ARG A 172 3.40 18.52 3.83
CA ARG A 172 3.51 17.22 3.15
C ARG A 172 2.90 16.17 4.06
N TYR A 173 1.90 15.47 3.56
CA TYR A 173 1.06 14.57 4.34
C TYR A 173 0.34 13.63 3.39
N VAL A 174 -0.05 12.45 3.91
CA VAL A 174 -0.97 11.57 3.19
C VAL A 174 -2.36 12.17 3.29
N ASP A 175 -3.11 12.21 2.19
CA ASP A 175 -4.45 12.77 2.16
C ASP A 175 -5.35 12.10 3.20
N VAL A 176 -6.19 12.93 3.82
CA VAL A 176 -7.02 12.55 4.98
C VAL A 176 -8.16 11.62 4.55
N PHE A 177 -8.60 11.71 3.30
CA PHE A 177 -9.68 10.91 2.71
C PHE A 177 -9.18 9.82 1.77
N ASP A 178 -7.98 9.98 1.20
CA ASP A 178 -7.41 9.03 0.24
C ASP A 178 -5.93 8.69 0.54
N ALA A 179 -5.72 7.52 1.14
CA ALA A 179 -4.40 7.01 1.46
C ALA A 179 -3.50 6.78 0.24
N ALA A 180 -4.05 6.71 -0.97
CA ALA A 180 -3.30 6.60 -2.21
C ALA A 180 -2.74 7.95 -2.71
N VAL A 181 -3.02 9.06 -2.02
CA VAL A 181 -2.61 10.41 -2.44
C VAL A 181 -1.71 11.03 -1.38
N VAL A 182 -0.55 11.52 -1.81
CA VAL A 182 0.37 12.29 -0.98
C VAL A 182 0.38 13.74 -1.45
N HIS A 183 0.15 14.66 -0.53
CA HIS A 183 0.36 16.09 -0.77
C HIS A 183 1.84 16.43 -0.56
N THR A 184 2.41 17.17 -1.50
CA THR A 184 3.78 17.68 -1.47
C THR A 184 3.78 19.19 -1.69
N ARG A 185 4.93 19.85 -1.54
CA ARG A 185 5.09 21.30 -1.81
C ARG A 185 4.74 21.67 -3.26
N THR A 186 4.92 20.73 -4.19
CA THR A 186 4.76 20.95 -5.63
C THR A 186 3.42 20.42 -6.16
N GLY A 187 2.60 19.81 -5.30
CA GLY A 187 1.30 19.26 -5.67
C GLY A 187 1.08 17.84 -5.15
N ARG A 188 0.13 17.14 -5.77
CA ARG A 188 -0.25 15.78 -5.38
C ARG A 188 0.55 14.74 -6.16
N VAL A 189 0.99 13.70 -5.48
CA VAL A 189 1.70 12.54 -6.03
C VAL A 189 0.96 11.28 -5.60
N ALA A 190 0.84 10.30 -6.49
CA ALA A 190 0.26 9.00 -6.14
C ALA A 190 1.22 8.26 -5.19
N ALA A 191 0.70 7.69 -4.11
CA ALA A 191 1.47 6.84 -3.22
C ALA A 191 1.81 5.50 -3.91
N PRO A 192 2.83 4.75 -3.42
CA PRO A 192 3.19 3.44 -3.97
C PRO A 192 2.10 2.38 -3.87
N CYS A 193 1.16 2.55 -2.94
CA CYS A 193 0.10 1.62 -2.60
C CYS A 193 -1.14 2.37 -2.07
N PRO A 194 -2.31 1.72 -1.97
CA PRO A 194 -3.54 2.37 -1.52
C PRO A 194 -3.63 2.58 0.01
N ASP A 195 -2.69 2.09 0.81
CA ASP A 195 -2.68 2.24 2.28
C ASP A 195 -1.37 2.88 2.79
N ALA A 196 -0.99 3.99 2.17
CA ALA A 196 0.20 4.73 2.61
C ALA A 196 0.00 5.36 3.99
N HIS A 197 1.03 5.30 4.82
CA HIS A 197 1.03 5.81 6.18
C HIS A 197 2.44 6.13 6.65
N GLY A 198 2.57 6.66 7.87
CA GLY A 198 3.84 6.92 8.52
C GLY A 198 4.68 7.98 7.82
N LEU A 199 4.06 8.88 7.03
CA LEU A 199 4.80 9.87 6.26
C LEU A 199 5.62 10.78 7.18
N ARG A 200 6.88 10.99 6.83
CA ARG A 200 7.78 11.97 7.43
C ARG A 200 8.39 12.83 6.36
N ALA A 201 8.50 14.13 6.63
CA ALA A 201 9.10 15.07 5.71
C ALA A 201 9.96 16.09 6.44
N THR A 202 11.21 16.26 6.01
CA THR A 202 12.12 17.26 6.58
C THR A 202 13.04 17.78 5.48
N GLY A 203 13.13 19.10 5.35
CA GLY A 203 13.85 19.71 4.23
C GLY A 203 13.30 19.21 2.88
N PRO A 204 14.15 18.66 1.99
CA PRO A 204 13.72 18.07 0.71
C PRO A 204 13.28 16.60 0.80
N VAL A 205 13.56 15.91 1.92
CA VAL A 205 13.33 14.47 2.03
C VAL A 205 11.87 14.23 2.44
N VAL A 206 11.21 13.32 1.73
CA VAL A 206 9.88 12.79 2.06
C VAL A 206 9.97 11.28 2.03
N ALA A 207 9.52 10.62 3.10
CA ALA A 207 9.49 9.18 3.20
C ALA A 207 8.16 8.71 3.80
N LEU A 208 7.74 7.49 3.47
CA LEU A 208 6.53 6.87 3.99
C LEU A 208 6.68 5.35 4.05
N VAL A 209 5.69 4.68 4.63
CA VAL A 209 5.52 3.23 4.60
C VAL A 209 4.30 2.89 3.75
N CYS A 210 4.42 1.88 2.90
CA CYS A 210 3.38 1.37 2.04
C CYS A 210 3.51 -0.15 1.88
N ASP A 211 2.46 -0.93 2.18
CA ASP A 211 2.44 -2.40 2.08
C ASP A 211 3.67 -3.08 2.70
N GLY A 212 4.10 -2.61 3.88
CA GLY A 212 5.28 -3.15 4.58
C GLY A 212 6.62 -2.79 3.95
N THR A 213 6.65 -1.87 2.99
CA THR A 213 7.90 -1.33 2.40
C THR A 213 8.04 0.14 2.73
N ALA A 214 9.22 0.56 3.19
CA ALA A 214 9.54 1.98 3.33
C ALA A 214 9.97 2.55 1.97
N TYR A 215 9.52 3.76 1.66
CA TYR A 215 9.87 4.46 0.43
C TYR A 215 10.40 5.85 0.72
N VAL A 216 11.31 6.32 -0.13
CA VAL A 216 11.73 7.72 -0.21
C VAL A 216 11.27 8.32 -1.55
N LEU A 217 10.80 9.56 -1.53
CA LEU A 217 10.41 10.27 -2.74
C LEU A 217 11.65 10.88 -3.41
N SER A 218 11.90 10.55 -4.66
CA SER A 218 12.96 11.17 -5.46
C SER A 218 12.59 12.61 -5.85
N PRO A 219 13.58 13.43 -6.25
CA PRO A 219 13.32 14.78 -6.77
C PRO A 219 12.38 14.81 -8.00
N ASP A 220 12.28 13.71 -8.74
CA ASP A 220 11.44 13.56 -9.93
C ASP A 220 10.02 13.05 -9.60
N ASN A 221 9.64 13.04 -8.31
CA ASN A 221 8.38 12.49 -7.79
C ASN A 221 8.21 10.98 -8.04
N ALA A 222 9.30 10.22 -8.11
CA ALA A 222 9.26 8.76 -8.16
C ALA A 222 9.56 8.17 -6.78
N TRP A 223 8.78 7.19 -6.35
CA TRP A 223 9.03 6.48 -5.09
C TRP A 223 10.11 5.42 -5.27
N LEU A 224 11.16 5.50 -4.45
CA LEU A 224 12.26 4.55 -4.42
C LEU A 224 12.11 3.67 -3.17
N PRO A 225 12.02 2.33 -3.32
CA PRO A 225 11.90 1.44 -2.18
C PRO A 225 13.23 1.37 -1.42
N LEU A 226 13.14 1.34 -0.08
CA LEU A 226 14.27 1.05 0.79
C LEU A 226 14.41 -0.46 1.01
N PRO A 227 15.64 -0.99 1.10
CA PRO A 227 15.89 -2.35 1.56
C PRO A 227 15.29 -2.62 2.95
N GLY A 228 14.71 -3.81 3.11
CA GLY A 228 14.06 -4.26 4.35
C GLY A 228 12.73 -4.93 4.05
N THR A 229 12.21 -5.67 5.02
CA THR A 229 10.90 -6.33 4.97
C THR A 229 10.06 -5.84 6.14
N ASP A 230 8.74 -5.77 5.95
CA ASP A 230 7.76 -5.33 6.94
C ASP A 230 8.18 -4.06 7.70
N ALA A 231 8.53 -3.02 6.93
CA ALA A 231 8.75 -1.69 7.46
C ALA A 231 7.52 -1.23 8.25
N ALA A 232 7.76 -0.77 9.48
CA ALA A 232 6.73 -0.34 10.41
C ALA A 232 6.70 1.18 10.58
N ALA A 233 7.86 1.85 10.50
CA ALA A 233 7.94 3.30 10.61
C ALA A 233 9.21 3.85 9.93
N VAL A 234 9.17 5.14 9.61
CA VAL A 234 10.32 5.91 9.15
C VAL A 234 10.52 7.17 10.00
N ALA A 235 11.73 7.71 10.02
CA ALA A 235 12.07 9.01 10.61
C ALA A 235 13.15 9.70 9.78
N ILE A 236 13.20 11.04 9.84
CA ILE A 236 14.22 11.82 9.11
C ILE A 236 14.92 12.73 10.11
N SER A 237 16.25 12.79 10.06
CA SER A 237 17.06 13.70 10.87
C SER A 237 18.28 14.12 10.05
N SER A 238 18.54 15.42 9.96
CA SER A 238 19.69 15.98 9.25
C SER A 238 19.87 15.52 7.80
N GLY A 239 18.79 15.10 7.13
CA GLY A 239 18.81 14.58 5.76
C GLY A 239 19.00 13.06 5.66
N ASP A 240 19.37 12.40 6.75
CA ASP A 240 19.40 10.94 6.83
C ASP A 240 17.99 10.39 7.08
N LEU A 241 17.71 9.23 6.49
CA LEU A 241 16.46 8.52 6.63
C LEU A 241 16.68 7.29 7.50
N TRP A 242 15.79 7.07 8.45
CA TRP A 242 15.79 5.92 9.34
C TRP A 242 14.55 5.09 9.07
N SER A 243 14.71 3.77 9.05
CA SER A 243 13.60 2.82 8.94
C SER A 243 13.65 1.83 10.09
N ALA A 244 12.49 1.60 10.70
CA ALA A 244 12.24 0.49 11.61
C ALA A 244 11.49 -0.61 10.86
N HIS A 245 12.06 -1.80 10.80
CA HIS A 245 11.54 -2.92 9.99
C HIS A 245 11.87 -4.28 10.62
N THR A 246 11.25 -5.37 10.15
CA THR A 246 11.58 -6.72 10.65
C THR A 246 12.88 -7.23 10.03
N ALA A 247 13.57 -8.11 10.75
CA ALA A 247 14.72 -8.84 10.23
C ALA A 247 14.89 -10.16 11.00
N GLU A 248 15.27 -11.23 10.30
CA GLU A 248 15.40 -12.58 10.88
C GLU A 248 16.42 -12.66 12.03
N ASP A 249 17.46 -11.83 11.97
CA ASP A 249 18.55 -11.77 12.95
C ASP A 249 18.34 -10.70 14.03
N CYS A 250 17.14 -10.12 14.11
CA CYS A 250 16.81 -9.04 15.03
C CYS A 250 15.59 -9.39 15.89
N THR A 251 15.76 -9.43 17.21
CA THR A 251 14.62 -9.57 18.13
C THR A 251 13.90 -8.22 18.24
N GLY A 252 12.74 -8.11 17.59
CA GLY A 252 11.95 -6.88 17.50
C GLY A 252 12.10 -6.20 16.14
N LEU A 253 12.45 -4.91 16.14
CA LEU A 253 12.62 -4.11 14.93
C LEU A 253 14.11 -3.80 14.70
N ALA A 254 14.60 -4.13 13.50
CA ALA A 254 15.87 -3.63 13.01
C ALA A 254 15.73 -2.14 12.69
N ILE A 255 16.69 -1.35 13.17
CA ILE A 255 16.80 0.06 12.84
C ILE A 255 17.93 0.25 11.84
N THR A 256 17.58 0.69 10.64
CA THR A 256 18.52 0.92 9.54
C THR A 256 18.55 2.40 9.20
N ARG A 257 19.76 2.95 9.09
CA ARG A 257 20.03 4.32 8.65
C ARG A 257 20.41 4.31 7.18
N PHE A 258 19.86 5.24 6.41
CA PHE A 258 20.17 5.49 5.01
C PHE A 258 20.77 6.90 4.90
N ASP A 259 22.09 6.95 4.69
CA ASP A 259 22.82 8.21 4.63
C ASP A 259 22.33 9.08 3.47
N GLY A 260 22.01 10.35 3.75
CA GLY A 260 21.44 11.27 2.77
C GLY A 260 20.13 10.80 2.13
N ALA A 261 19.41 9.89 2.81
CA ALA A 261 18.23 9.22 2.31
C ALA A 261 18.43 8.43 0.99
N ASP A 262 19.67 7.99 0.72
CA ASP A 262 19.99 7.12 -0.41
C ASP A 262 19.61 5.65 -0.08
N PRO A 263 18.67 5.03 -0.83
CA PRO A 263 18.30 3.63 -0.64
C PRO A 263 19.46 2.63 -0.71
N ALA A 264 20.55 2.97 -1.41
CA ALA A 264 21.74 2.12 -1.51
C ALA A 264 22.70 2.26 -0.33
N ALA A 265 22.58 3.32 0.47
CA ALA A 265 23.49 3.65 1.58
C ALA A 265 22.94 3.19 2.95
N GLY A 266 22.29 2.02 2.98
CA GLY A 266 21.68 1.45 4.19
C GLY A 266 22.69 0.77 5.12
N THR A 267 22.75 1.20 6.38
CA THR A 267 23.54 0.56 7.44
C THR A 267 22.65 0.24 8.64
N ARG A 268 22.64 -1.04 9.07
CA ARG A 268 21.94 -1.43 10.30
C ARG A 268 22.69 -0.88 11.52
N VAL A 269 21.96 -0.18 12.38
CA VAL A 269 22.52 0.47 13.57
C VAL A 269 22.27 -0.36 14.83
N THR A 270 21.05 -0.85 15.03
CA THR A 270 20.68 -1.58 16.24
C THR A 270 19.39 -2.38 16.07
N CYS A 271 19.03 -3.14 17.11
CA CYS A 271 17.77 -3.83 17.27
C CYS A 271 16.98 -3.22 18.44
N ALA A 272 15.75 -2.81 18.19
CA ALA A 272 14.84 -2.27 19.18
C ALA A 272 13.80 -3.32 19.58
N ALA A 273 13.66 -3.58 20.87
CA ALA A 273 12.64 -4.48 21.39
C ALA A 273 11.25 -3.82 21.26
N ALA A 274 10.47 -4.24 20.27
CA ALA A 274 9.11 -3.78 20.03
C ALA A 274 8.32 -4.85 19.26
N ASP A 275 7.01 -4.87 19.48
CA ASP A 275 6.08 -5.67 18.69
C ASP A 275 5.79 -4.96 17.36
N SER A 276 6.17 -5.58 16.24
CA SER A 276 5.98 -5.06 14.89
C SER A 276 4.53 -5.12 14.40
N ALA A 277 3.66 -5.87 15.08
CA ALA A 277 2.25 -6.00 14.71
C ALA A 277 1.45 -4.73 15.07
N GLY A 278 1.81 -4.06 16.18
CA GLY A 278 1.13 -2.85 16.63
C GLY A 278 1.48 -1.59 15.83
N PRO A 279 0.73 -0.49 15.99
CA PRO A 279 1.11 0.80 15.45
C PRO A 279 2.41 1.30 16.08
N ILE A 280 3.32 1.78 15.23
CA ILE A 280 4.65 2.23 15.63
C ILE A 280 4.91 3.63 15.07
N ALA A 281 5.60 4.47 15.84
CA ALA A 281 6.19 5.70 15.34
C ALA A 281 7.67 5.79 15.71
N LEU A 282 8.47 6.29 14.77
CA LEU A 282 9.88 6.57 14.95
C LEU A 282 10.09 8.10 14.87
N ALA A 283 10.97 8.61 15.71
CA ALA A 283 11.49 9.98 15.63
C ALA A 283 13.01 9.97 15.77
N ALA A 284 13.67 10.88 15.05
CA ALA A 284 15.11 11.03 15.06
C ALA A 284 15.46 12.51 15.27
N VAL A 285 16.40 12.79 16.17
CA VAL A 285 16.90 14.16 16.44
C VAL A 285 18.40 14.08 16.63
N GLY A 286 19.16 14.65 15.69
CA GLY A 286 20.58 14.34 15.58
C GLY A 286 20.76 12.83 15.40
N ASP A 287 21.61 12.23 16.22
CA ASP A 287 21.86 10.77 16.27
C ASP A 287 20.97 10.02 17.28
N ALA A 288 20.13 10.74 18.04
CA ALA A 288 19.23 10.11 18.99
C ALA A 288 17.94 9.64 18.31
N LEU A 289 17.48 8.44 18.69
CA LEU A 289 16.26 7.83 18.18
C LEU A 289 15.27 7.57 19.30
N TRP A 290 14.00 7.78 19.00
CA TRP A 290 12.89 7.44 19.88
C TRP A 290 11.88 6.59 19.12
N LEU A 291 11.40 5.55 19.80
CA LEU A 291 10.39 4.63 19.30
C LEU A 291 9.20 4.65 20.22
N TRP A 292 8.03 4.86 19.62
CA TRP A 292 6.75 4.64 20.28
C TRP A 292 6.15 3.32 19.82
N ALA A 293 6.10 2.35 20.72
CA ALA A 293 5.48 1.05 20.52
C ALA A 293 4.69 0.66 21.79
N GLY A 294 3.53 0.02 21.63
CA GLY A 294 2.62 -0.21 22.76
C GLY A 294 2.27 1.12 23.46
N ASP A 295 2.40 1.18 24.78
CA ASP A 295 2.03 2.38 25.56
C ASP A 295 3.22 3.32 25.86
N ALA A 296 4.43 2.95 25.47
CA ALA A 296 5.66 3.62 25.89
C ALA A 296 6.41 4.26 24.72
N VAL A 297 7.02 5.42 24.99
CA VAL A 297 8.08 5.98 24.15
C VAL A 297 9.41 5.65 24.81
N SER A 298 10.33 5.07 24.05
CA SER A 298 11.65 4.67 24.52
C SER A 298 12.73 5.26 23.62
N ARG A 299 13.86 5.64 24.22
CA ARG A 299 15.05 6.03 23.47
C ARG A 299 15.80 4.77 23.03
N ILE A 300 16.20 4.72 21.77
CA ILE A 300 16.99 3.62 21.20
C ILE A 300 18.41 4.13 20.99
N GLY A 301 19.40 3.42 21.54
CA GLY A 301 20.82 3.81 21.50
C GLY A 301 21.21 4.69 22.68
#